data_AF-A0A6A6NKK4-F1
#
_entry.id   AF-A0A6A6NKK4-F1
#
_cell.length_a   1.000
_cell.length_b   1.000
_cell.length_c   1.000
_cell.angle_alpha   90.00
_cell.angle_beta   90.00
_cell.angle_gamma   90.00
#
_symmetry.space_group_name_H-M   'P 1'
#
loop_
_entity.id
_entity.type
_entity.pdbx_description
1 polymer ?
#
loop_
_entity_poly.entity_id
_entity_poly.type
_entity_poly.pdbx_seq_one_letter_code
_entity_poly.pdbx_strand_id
1 'polypeptide(L)'
;MAESPPTVSLPPHPNHMVPPIPSADPPHPLLRSLQSPPPPTPPPPPPPPTSGPIFFKRPSVRVTSEFDSDSSLFLHKVSCKLFDSLAKLKAKEGEVSMVAKLADPGYALELSTPVPTIGFKALIGIMMKQDNFSPPSLLVLLSFMTILTLQPRATFKFPLGEVSLEEREDEEVKRSLSVGGIVKGQMLNGLCTAQFNDEDLKLRYAYKDAELSFIPSISLPSNAVAFAFKRQISPNNKLSYWYNFDSNTWSAVYKHTYGKDYKFKAGYDSEVRLGWASLWVGDEGGKAKTAPMKMKVQFMLQVPQDDIMSSALMFLVKKRWDIL
;
A
#
# COMPACT_ATOMS: atom_id res chain seq x y z
N MET A 1 -107.13 79.71 -28.30
CA MET A 1 -106.64 78.32 -28.43
C MET A 1 -105.26 78.39 -29.08
N ALA A 2 -104.29 79.06 -28.44
CA ALA A 2 -103.39 78.61 -27.36
C ALA A 2 -102.33 77.65 -27.93
N GLU A 3 -101.06 78.02 -28.15
CA GLU A 3 -100.34 79.30 -27.99
C GLU A 3 -99.10 79.25 -28.92
N SER A 4 -98.85 80.33 -29.68
CA SER A 4 -97.67 80.59 -30.52
C SER A 4 -96.46 80.98 -29.62
N PRO A 5 -95.17 81.17 -30.05
CA PRO A 5 -94.74 81.81 -31.31
C PRO A 5 -93.37 81.31 -31.90
N PRO A 6 -92.89 81.90 -33.03
CA PRO A 6 -91.64 81.55 -33.71
C PRO A 6 -90.47 82.45 -33.22
N THR A 7 -89.38 82.57 -34.00
CA THR A 7 -88.29 83.60 -33.95
C THR A 7 -86.94 83.01 -33.47
N VAL A 8 -85.93 82.80 -34.34
CA VAL A 8 -85.00 83.74 -35.02
C VAL A 8 -83.87 84.27 -34.13
N SER A 9 -82.65 83.85 -34.54
CA SER A 9 -81.32 84.49 -34.46
C SER A 9 -80.74 84.99 -33.13
N LEU A 10 -79.44 84.69 -32.92
CA LEU A 10 -78.34 85.67 -32.74
C LEU A 10 -77.00 84.91 -32.47
N PRO A 11 -75.84 85.42 -32.93
CA PRO A 11 -74.49 85.02 -32.46
C PRO A 11 -74.12 85.89 -31.23
N PRO A 12 -72.88 85.99 -30.72
CA PRO A 12 -71.63 85.19 -30.84
C PRO A 12 -71.11 84.77 -29.43
N HIS A 13 -69.92 84.14 -29.31
CA HIS A 13 -68.86 84.59 -28.36
C HIS A 13 -67.56 83.76 -28.45
N PRO A 14 -66.37 84.39 -28.27
CA PRO A 14 -65.07 83.73 -28.41
C PRO A 14 -64.37 83.45 -27.07
N ASN A 15 -63.35 82.58 -27.18
CA ASN A 15 -62.03 82.60 -26.51
C ASN A 15 -61.64 81.52 -25.48
N HIS A 16 -60.34 81.18 -25.63
CA HIS A 16 -59.29 80.90 -24.64
C HIS A 16 -58.86 79.45 -24.32
N MET A 17 -57.74 79.11 -24.96
CA MET A 17 -56.41 78.73 -24.41
C MET A 17 -56.25 77.44 -23.58
N VAL A 18 -55.36 76.60 -24.11
CA VAL A 18 -54.81 75.36 -23.55
C VAL A 18 -53.45 75.65 -22.88
N PRO A 19 -53.15 75.11 -21.68
CA PRO A 19 -51.80 75.00 -21.13
C PRO A 19 -51.31 73.53 -21.11
N PRO A 20 -50.05 73.20 -20.76
CA PRO A 20 -48.81 74.01 -20.73
C PRO A 20 -47.60 73.33 -21.43
N ILE A 21 -46.51 74.08 -21.63
CA ILE A 21 -45.15 73.56 -21.84
C ILE A 21 -44.30 73.93 -20.61
N PRO A 22 -43.49 73.03 -20.04
CA PRO A 22 -42.31 73.39 -19.26
C PRO A 22 -41.04 73.29 -20.12
N SER A 23 -40.25 74.37 -20.09
CA SER A 23 -38.87 74.41 -20.59
C SER A 23 -37.93 74.63 -19.40
N ALA A 24 -36.90 73.79 -19.26
CA ALA A 24 -35.48 74.15 -19.03
C ALA A 24 -34.71 73.03 -18.28
N ASP A 25 -33.74 72.40 -18.96
CA ASP A 25 -32.34 72.35 -18.50
C ASP A 25 -31.39 71.96 -19.66
N PRO A 26 -30.09 72.34 -19.63
CA PRO A 26 -29.23 72.55 -20.82
C PRO A 26 -28.19 71.40 -21.02
N PRO A 27 -27.21 71.47 -21.96
CA PRO A 27 -26.94 70.42 -22.93
C PRO A 27 -25.89 69.37 -22.48
N HIS A 28 -26.13 68.09 -22.80
CA HIS A 28 -25.06 67.08 -22.83
C HIS A 28 -24.66 66.76 -24.29
N PRO A 29 -23.35 66.84 -24.62
CA PRO A 29 -22.88 66.65 -25.98
C PRO A 29 -22.78 65.16 -26.34
N LEU A 30 -23.31 64.85 -27.53
CA LEU A 30 -22.85 63.81 -28.45
C LEU A 30 -22.73 62.38 -27.90
N LEU A 31 -23.75 61.56 -28.15
CA LEU A 31 -23.61 60.10 -28.27
C LEU A 31 -22.64 59.79 -29.42
N ARG A 32 -21.35 59.75 -29.08
CA ARG A 32 -20.29 59.19 -29.90
C ARG A 32 -20.58 57.71 -30.03
N SER A 33 -20.97 57.29 -31.23
CA SER A 33 -21.00 55.89 -31.69
C SER A 33 -19.87 55.10 -31.03
N LEU A 34 -20.23 54.17 -30.14
CA LEU A 34 -19.30 53.21 -29.53
C LEU A 34 -18.81 52.26 -30.62
N GLN A 35 -17.69 52.62 -31.24
CA GLN A 35 -16.92 51.72 -32.08
C GLN A 35 -16.29 50.67 -31.15
N SER A 36 -16.71 49.41 -31.28
CA SER A 36 -16.16 48.29 -30.52
C SER A 36 -14.64 48.15 -30.80
N PRO A 37 -13.80 47.93 -29.77
CA PRO A 37 -12.38 47.71 -29.98
C PRO A 37 -12.14 46.41 -30.79
N PRO A 38 -11.07 46.35 -31.60
CA PRO A 38 -10.72 45.12 -32.31
C PRO A 38 -10.37 44.01 -31.30
N PRO A 39 -10.60 42.74 -31.67
CA PRO A 39 -10.31 41.61 -30.79
C PRO A 39 -8.82 41.53 -30.45
N PRO A 40 -8.46 41.08 -29.23
CA PRO A 40 -7.06 40.92 -28.83
C PRO A 40 -6.38 39.86 -29.70
N THR A 41 -5.16 40.16 -30.15
CA THR A 41 -4.29 39.20 -30.85
C THR A 41 -4.03 37.96 -29.98
N PRO A 42 -4.00 36.75 -30.57
CA PRO A 42 -3.70 35.54 -29.82
C PRO A 42 -2.28 35.60 -29.23
N PRO A 43 -2.07 35.02 -28.02
CA PRO A 43 -0.75 35.00 -27.40
C PRO A 43 0.24 34.20 -28.25
N PRO A 44 1.54 34.54 -28.22
CA PRO A 44 2.57 33.77 -28.92
C PRO A 44 2.59 32.31 -28.43
N PRO A 45 2.95 31.36 -29.29
CA PRO A 45 3.06 29.95 -28.89
C PRO A 45 4.09 29.81 -27.77
N PRO A 46 3.86 28.87 -26.82
CA PRO A 46 4.82 28.61 -25.76
C PRO A 46 6.18 28.21 -26.36
N PRO A 47 7.31 28.61 -25.74
CA PRO A 47 8.61 28.15 -26.19
C PRO A 47 8.68 26.62 -26.14
N PRO A 48 9.41 25.98 -27.06
CA PRO A 48 9.63 24.54 -27.02
C PRO A 48 10.21 24.16 -25.64
N PRO A 49 9.86 22.98 -25.08
CA PRO A 49 10.39 22.57 -23.80
C PRO A 49 11.91 22.49 -23.90
N THR A 50 12.59 23.41 -23.22
CA THR A 50 14.04 23.36 -23.01
C THR A 50 14.35 22.02 -22.36
N SER A 51 15.04 21.15 -23.09
CA SER A 51 15.62 19.92 -22.57
C SER A 51 16.68 20.28 -21.53
N GLY A 52 16.23 20.51 -20.30
CA GLY A 52 17.09 20.66 -19.14
C GLY A 52 17.86 19.36 -18.85
N PRO A 53 18.97 19.44 -18.09
CA PRO A 53 19.74 18.27 -17.72
C PRO A 53 18.84 17.25 -17.03
N ILE A 54 19.00 15.97 -17.38
CA ILE A 54 18.25 14.84 -16.83
C ILE A 54 18.42 14.85 -15.30
N PHE A 55 17.49 15.49 -14.61
CA PHE A 55 17.39 15.47 -13.16
C PHE A 55 16.93 14.07 -12.80
N PHE A 56 17.87 13.19 -12.45
CA PHE A 56 17.52 11.94 -11.78
C PHE A 56 16.77 12.31 -10.51
N LYS A 57 15.45 12.10 -10.49
CA LYS A 57 14.63 12.35 -9.30
C LYS A 57 15.24 11.59 -8.13
N ARG A 58 15.49 12.30 -7.02
CA ARG A 58 16.01 11.71 -5.79
C ARG A 58 15.18 10.47 -5.43
N PRO A 59 15.80 9.29 -5.34
CA PRO A 59 15.03 8.07 -5.15
C PRO A 59 14.45 8.05 -3.73
N SER A 60 13.17 7.69 -3.61
CA SER A 60 12.48 7.68 -2.31
C SER A 60 13.06 6.59 -1.41
N VAL A 61 13.82 7.00 -0.40
CA VAL A 61 14.38 6.12 0.64
C VAL A 61 13.38 5.99 1.79
N ARG A 62 13.20 4.76 2.26
CA ARG A 62 12.36 4.43 3.42
C ARG A 62 13.16 3.65 4.42
N VAL A 63 13.08 4.05 5.69
CA VAL A 63 13.66 3.32 6.81
C VAL A 63 12.52 2.84 7.72
N THR A 64 12.52 1.55 8.05
CA THR A 64 11.62 0.96 9.04
C THR A 64 12.48 0.37 10.15
N SER A 65 12.19 0.73 11.39
CA SER A 65 12.84 0.15 12.56
C SER A 65 11.80 -0.68 13.28
N GLU A 66 12.11 -1.95 13.50
CA GLU A 66 11.30 -2.90 14.24
C GLU A 66 12.13 -3.35 15.45
N PHE A 67 11.61 -3.13 16.66
CA PHE A 67 12.20 -3.70 17.87
C PHE A 67 11.33 -4.86 18.32
N ASP A 68 11.96 -6.01 18.53
CA ASP A 68 11.33 -7.22 19.03
C ASP A 68 12.00 -7.62 20.36
N SER A 69 11.21 -7.65 21.43
CA SER A 69 11.73 -7.93 22.77
C SER A 69 12.13 -9.39 22.96
N ASP A 70 11.62 -10.31 22.13
CA ASP A 70 11.94 -11.75 22.20
C ASP A 70 13.38 -12.02 21.77
N SER A 71 13.71 -11.51 20.59
CA SER A 71 15.07 -11.56 20.09
C SER A 71 15.99 -10.49 20.70
N SER A 72 15.43 -9.50 21.41
CA SER A 72 16.15 -8.28 21.82
C SER A 72 16.85 -7.57 20.65
N LEU A 73 16.34 -7.73 19.43
CA LEU A 73 16.95 -7.21 18.20
C LEU A 73 16.23 -5.97 17.67
N PHE A 74 17.04 -5.04 17.16
CA PHE A 74 16.57 -3.93 16.34
C PHE A 74 16.72 -4.27 14.87
N LEU A 75 15.62 -4.68 14.25
CA LEU A 75 15.55 -4.94 12.82
C LEU A 75 15.39 -3.62 12.06
N HIS A 76 16.49 -3.14 11.51
CA HIS A 76 16.49 -2.01 10.58
C HIS A 76 16.29 -2.49 9.15
N LYS A 77 15.27 -1.94 8.48
CA LYS A 77 14.99 -2.19 7.08
C LYS A 77 15.02 -0.89 6.28
N VAL A 78 15.95 -0.80 5.34
CA VAL A 78 16.04 0.29 4.37
C VAL A 78 15.48 -0.20 3.03
N SER A 79 14.71 0.63 2.34
CA SER A 79 14.30 0.33 0.97
C SER A 79 14.29 1.57 0.11
N CYS A 80 14.74 1.43 -1.13
CA CYS A 80 14.86 2.50 -2.10
C CYS A 80 14.17 2.08 -3.41
N LYS A 81 13.42 2.99 -4.02
CA LYS A 81 12.81 2.77 -5.34
C LYS A 81 13.70 3.39 -6.41
N LEU A 82 13.95 2.65 -7.48
CA LEU A 82 14.79 3.05 -8.60
C LEU A 82 13.96 3.06 -9.89
N PHE A 83 14.34 3.90 -10.87
CA PHE A 83 13.77 3.95 -12.22
C PHE A 83 12.23 4.01 -12.25
N ASP A 84 11.64 5.10 -11.73
CA ASP A 84 10.17 5.28 -11.68
C ASP A 84 9.37 4.11 -11.06
N SER A 85 9.97 3.40 -10.11
CA SER A 85 9.42 2.20 -9.46
C SER A 85 9.45 0.92 -10.30
N LEU A 86 10.31 0.85 -11.32
CA LEU A 86 10.61 -0.39 -12.07
C LEU A 86 11.47 -1.34 -11.23
N ALA A 87 12.36 -0.81 -10.40
CA ALA A 87 13.16 -1.61 -9.47
C ALA A 87 13.04 -1.13 -8.02
N LYS A 88 13.29 -2.04 -7.08
CA LYS A 88 13.30 -1.74 -5.65
C LYS A 88 14.44 -2.49 -4.96
N LEU A 89 15.35 -1.73 -4.37
CA LEU A 89 16.38 -2.24 -3.47
C LEU A 89 15.83 -2.29 -2.03
N LYS A 90 16.07 -3.38 -1.32
CA LYS A 90 15.76 -3.55 0.09
C LYS A 90 17.02 -4.07 0.79
N ALA A 91 17.34 -3.51 1.94
CA ALA A 91 18.37 -4.01 2.83
C ALA A 91 17.74 -4.18 4.21
N LYS A 92 18.00 -5.32 4.84
CA LYS A 92 17.77 -5.55 6.27
C LYS A 92 19.04 -6.16 6.87
N GLU A 93 19.17 -6.13 8.19
CA GLU A 93 20.29 -6.81 8.84
C GLU A 93 20.35 -8.28 8.37
N GLY A 94 21.54 -8.69 7.92
CA GLY A 94 21.78 -10.03 7.38
C GLY A 94 21.37 -10.28 5.93
N GLU A 95 20.64 -9.39 5.24
CA GLU A 95 20.16 -9.65 3.86
C GLU A 95 19.98 -8.38 3.01
N VAL A 96 20.42 -8.44 1.75
CA VAL A 96 20.08 -7.44 0.71
C VAL A 96 19.32 -8.11 -0.41
N SER A 97 18.23 -7.48 -0.87
CA SER A 97 17.44 -7.94 -1.99
C SER A 97 17.13 -6.84 -3.01
N MET A 98 17.20 -7.20 -4.29
CA MET A 98 16.79 -6.36 -5.41
C MET A 98 15.60 -7.01 -6.10
N VAL A 99 14.53 -6.25 -6.29
CA VAL A 99 13.35 -6.67 -7.05
C VAL A 99 13.25 -5.83 -8.31
N ALA A 100 13.31 -6.46 -9.48
CA ALA A 100 13.08 -5.85 -10.78
C ALA A 100 11.71 -6.29 -11.32
N LYS A 101 10.88 -5.33 -11.74
CA LYS A 101 9.67 -5.63 -12.51
C LYS A 101 10.06 -5.82 -13.96
N LEU A 102 9.66 -6.94 -14.55
CA LEU A 102 10.02 -7.31 -15.91
C LEU A 102 8.91 -6.96 -16.90
N ALA A 103 7.66 -7.30 -16.56
CA ALA A 103 6.49 -7.04 -17.40
C ALA A 103 5.20 -7.10 -16.58
N ASP A 104 4.15 -6.47 -17.09
CA ASP A 104 2.79 -6.66 -16.58
C ASP A 104 2.08 -7.80 -17.31
N PRO A 105 1.17 -8.55 -16.65
CA PRO A 105 0.79 -8.41 -15.24
C PRO A 105 1.69 -9.25 -14.30
N GLY A 106 2.49 -8.57 -13.46
CA GLY A 106 3.11 -9.20 -12.28
C GLY A 106 4.35 -10.06 -12.51
N TYR A 107 5.04 -9.94 -13.65
CA TYR A 107 6.35 -10.58 -13.84
C TYR A 107 7.44 -9.80 -13.11
N ALA A 108 8.20 -10.48 -12.27
CA ALA A 108 9.31 -9.87 -11.53
C ALA A 108 10.42 -10.86 -11.24
N LEU A 109 11.65 -10.35 -11.15
CA LEU A 109 12.81 -11.08 -10.66
C LEU A 109 13.25 -10.48 -9.33
N GLU A 110 13.35 -11.31 -8.29
CA GLU A 110 13.92 -10.95 -7.00
C GLU A 110 15.22 -11.72 -6.82
N LEU A 111 16.30 -10.99 -6.56
CA LEU A 111 17.60 -11.55 -6.19
C LEU A 111 17.88 -11.12 -4.75
N SER A 112 18.25 -12.05 -3.89
CA SER A 112 18.60 -11.80 -2.50
C SER A 112 19.90 -12.49 -2.13
N THR A 113 20.68 -11.86 -1.26
CA THR A 113 21.95 -12.36 -0.78
C THR A 113 22.05 -12.08 0.73
N PRO A 114 22.61 -13.00 1.52
CA PRO A 114 23.01 -12.71 2.87
C PRO A 114 24.16 -11.69 2.85
N VAL A 115 24.14 -10.72 3.77
CA VAL A 115 25.20 -9.71 3.90
C VAL A 115 25.78 -9.76 5.31
N PRO A 116 27.10 -9.96 5.47
CA PRO A 116 27.72 -9.87 6.78
C PRO A 116 27.54 -8.47 7.39
N THR A 117 27.28 -8.40 8.70
CA THR A 117 26.86 -7.19 9.44
C THR A 117 27.74 -5.96 9.22
N ILE A 118 29.03 -6.16 8.90
CA ILE A 118 30.00 -5.10 8.57
C ILE A 118 29.67 -4.42 7.22
N GLY A 119 29.26 -5.19 6.22
CA GLY A 119 28.85 -4.69 4.90
C GLY A 119 27.56 -3.87 4.94
N PHE A 120 26.67 -4.16 5.90
CA PHE A 120 25.39 -3.46 6.06
C PHE A 120 25.57 -1.98 6.46
N LYS A 121 26.47 -1.67 7.39
CA LYS A 121 26.76 -0.27 7.79
C LYS A 121 27.39 0.53 6.64
N ALA A 122 28.31 -0.08 5.89
CA ALA A 122 28.92 0.54 4.72
C ALA A 122 27.90 0.77 3.59
N LEU A 123 27.02 -0.20 3.32
CA LEU A 123 25.95 -0.09 2.33
C LEU A 123 24.95 1.00 2.70
N ILE A 124 24.52 1.09 3.97
CA ILE A 124 23.69 2.19 4.46
C ILE A 124 24.43 3.52 4.28
N GLY A 125 25.72 3.59 4.61
CA GLY A 125 26.55 4.77 4.39
C GLY A 125 26.57 5.20 2.92
N ILE A 126 26.77 4.28 1.98
CA ILE A 126 26.75 4.55 0.54
C ILE A 126 25.35 4.98 0.08
N MET A 127 24.30 4.28 0.52
CA MET A 127 22.90 4.62 0.20
C MET A 127 22.47 5.99 0.77
N MET A 128 23.07 6.41 1.88
CA MET A 128 22.76 7.68 2.56
C MET A 128 23.66 8.84 2.10
N LYS A 129 24.83 8.57 1.50
CA LYS A 129 25.85 9.58 1.14
C LYS A 129 25.94 9.85 -0.36
N GLN A 130 25.34 9.03 -1.21
CA GLN A 130 25.40 9.20 -2.66
C GLN A 130 24.20 10.03 -3.18
N ASP A 131 24.38 11.35 -3.26
CA ASP A 131 23.35 12.31 -3.67
C ASP A 131 22.91 12.18 -5.15
N ASN A 132 23.59 11.36 -5.96
CA ASN A 132 23.22 11.10 -7.35
C ASN A 132 23.42 9.61 -7.72
N PHE A 133 22.31 8.90 -7.97
CA PHE A 133 22.33 7.56 -8.56
C PHE A 133 22.49 7.69 -10.08
N SER A 134 23.73 7.74 -10.57
CA SER A 134 24.01 7.60 -12.00
C SER A 134 24.00 6.12 -12.41
N PRO A 135 23.63 5.75 -13.65
CA PRO A 135 23.66 4.36 -14.14
C PRO A 135 24.97 3.58 -13.86
N PRO A 136 26.19 4.17 -13.96
CA PRO A 136 27.42 3.45 -13.59
C PRO A 136 27.51 3.14 -12.09
N SER A 137 26.81 3.88 -11.22
CA SER A 137 26.70 3.57 -9.78
C SER A 137 25.97 2.25 -9.51
N LEU A 138 25.02 1.89 -10.39
CA LEU A 138 24.24 0.65 -10.29
C LEU A 138 25.09 -0.58 -10.62
N LEU A 139 25.95 -0.46 -11.65
CA LEU A 139 26.91 -1.49 -12.03
C LEU A 139 27.97 -1.68 -10.94
N VAL A 140 28.40 -0.59 -10.31
CA VAL A 140 29.29 -0.66 -9.14
C VAL A 140 28.60 -1.39 -7.99
N LEU A 141 27.35 -1.06 -7.64
CA LEU A 141 26.58 -1.79 -6.64
C LEU A 141 26.38 -3.27 -6.98
N LEU A 142 26.06 -3.60 -8.24
CA LEU A 142 25.92 -4.97 -8.73
C LEU A 142 27.25 -5.73 -8.63
N SER A 143 28.37 -5.10 -8.98
CA SER A 143 29.70 -5.68 -8.80
C SER A 143 30.05 -5.90 -7.33
N PHE A 144 29.71 -4.97 -6.44
CA PHE A 144 29.86 -5.14 -4.99
C PHE A 144 28.98 -6.26 -4.41
N MET A 145 27.74 -6.42 -4.90
CA MET A 145 26.87 -7.54 -4.51
C MET A 145 27.41 -8.88 -5.03
N THR A 146 28.05 -8.89 -6.20
CA THR A 146 28.70 -10.08 -6.77
C THR A 146 29.94 -10.50 -5.96
N ILE A 147 30.63 -9.55 -5.33
CA ILE A 147 31.85 -9.80 -4.54
C ILE A 147 31.55 -10.29 -3.11
N LEU A 148 30.33 -10.08 -2.59
CA LEU A 148 29.95 -10.45 -1.22
C LEU A 148 29.26 -11.83 -1.09
N THR A 149 29.32 -12.66 -2.12
CA THR A 149 28.52 -13.90 -2.18
C THR A 149 29.10 -15.03 -1.35
N LEU A 150 28.26 -15.61 -0.48
CA LEU A 150 28.38 -17.02 -0.10
C LEU A 150 27.17 -17.86 -0.55
N GLN A 151 25.95 -17.32 -0.61
CA GLN A 151 24.75 -18.09 -1.03
C GLN A 151 23.67 -17.18 -1.70
N PRO A 152 23.66 -17.04 -3.03
CA PRO A 152 22.63 -16.25 -3.71
C PRO A 152 21.29 -17.01 -3.77
N ARG A 153 20.19 -16.28 -3.55
CA ARG A 153 18.82 -16.75 -3.81
C ARG A 153 18.19 -15.93 -4.93
N ALA A 154 17.65 -16.63 -5.92
CA ALA A 154 16.88 -16.05 -7.02
C ALA A 154 15.42 -16.46 -6.92
N THR A 155 14.49 -15.57 -7.26
CA THR A 155 13.06 -15.86 -7.29
C THR A 155 12.41 -15.18 -8.48
N PHE A 156 11.86 -15.98 -9.38
CA PHE A 156 11.10 -15.54 -10.53
C PHE A 156 9.61 -15.58 -10.21
N LYS A 157 8.92 -14.45 -10.36
CA LYS A 157 7.49 -14.29 -10.10
C LYS A 157 6.75 -14.11 -11.41
N PHE A 158 5.60 -14.75 -11.52
CA PHE A 158 4.70 -14.69 -12.66
C PHE A 158 3.25 -14.58 -12.14
N PRO A 159 2.25 -14.19 -12.98
CA PRO A 159 0.92 -13.86 -12.50
C PRO A 159 0.25 -14.92 -11.62
N LEU A 160 0.55 -16.20 -11.87
CA LEU A 160 -0.04 -17.35 -11.19
C LEU A 160 0.88 -18.00 -10.15
N GLY A 161 2.07 -17.45 -9.87
CA GLY A 161 3.00 -18.14 -9.00
C GLY A 161 4.40 -17.54 -8.91
N GLU A 162 5.29 -18.28 -8.28
CA GLU A 162 6.71 -17.99 -8.25
C GLU A 162 7.53 -19.28 -8.18
N VAL A 163 8.77 -19.22 -8.68
CA VAL A 163 9.79 -20.27 -8.54
C VAL A 163 11.02 -19.63 -7.94
N SER A 164 11.63 -20.29 -6.97
CA SER A 164 12.85 -19.84 -6.29
C SER A 164 13.94 -20.89 -6.36
N LEU A 165 15.17 -20.40 -6.52
CA LEU A 165 16.41 -21.16 -6.51
C LEU A 165 17.26 -20.61 -5.38
N GLU A 166 17.77 -21.47 -4.51
CA GLU A 166 18.61 -21.06 -3.39
C GLU A 166 19.76 -22.06 -3.21
N GLU A 167 20.98 -21.55 -3.21
CA GLU A 167 22.18 -22.37 -2.97
C GLU A 167 22.34 -22.59 -1.46
N ARG A 168 22.40 -23.86 -1.03
CA ARG A 168 22.68 -24.26 0.35
C ARG A 168 24.07 -24.88 0.45
N GLU A 169 24.72 -24.62 1.57
CA GLU A 169 25.98 -25.28 1.95
C GLU A 169 25.62 -26.28 3.05
N ASP A 170 25.65 -27.57 2.72
CA ASP A 170 25.41 -28.66 3.68
C ASP A 170 26.76 -29.17 4.20
N GLU A 171 26.83 -29.56 5.47
CA GLU A 171 28.09 -30.01 6.12
C GLU A 171 28.70 -31.26 5.45
N GLU A 172 27.92 -32.04 4.68
CA GLU A 172 28.36 -33.24 3.96
C GLU A 172 28.51 -33.05 2.44
N VAL A 173 27.84 -32.06 1.82
CA VAL A 173 27.86 -31.81 0.37
C VAL A 173 28.25 -30.35 0.11
N LYS A 174 29.38 -30.16 -0.57
CA LYS A 174 30.08 -28.88 -0.77
C LYS A 174 29.28 -27.78 -1.49
N ARG A 175 28.03 -28.03 -1.90
CA ARG A 175 26.96 -27.11 -2.37
C ARG A 175 25.80 -27.93 -2.91
N SER A 176 24.61 -27.79 -2.32
CA SER A 176 23.35 -28.34 -2.83
C SER A 176 22.46 -27.19 -3.30
N LEU A 177 21.66 -27.40 -4.34
CA LEU A 177 20.79 -26.37 -4.91
C LEU A 177 19.35 -26.72 -4.55
N SER A 178 18.73 -25.86 -3.75
CA SER A 178 17.33 -26.00 -3.32
C SER A 178 16.39 -25.32 -4.32
N VAL A 179 15.30 -26.01 -4.65
CA VAL A 179 14.29 -25.54 -5.62
C VAL A 179 12.95 -25.47 -4.91
N GLY A 180 12.39 -24.27 -4.89
CA GLY A 180 11.06 -24.01 -4.35
C GLY A 180 10.13 -23.41 -5.39
N GLY A 181 8.84 -23.55 -5.19
CA GLY A 181 7.87 -22.86 -6.03
C GLY A 181 6.47 -22.88 -5.46
N ILE A 182 5.64 -21.96 -5.92
CA ILE A 182 4.21 -21.97 -5.65
C ILE A 182 3.45 -21.60 -6.90
N VAL A 183 2.46 -22.42 -7.23
CA VAL A 183 1.49 -22.16 -8.31
C VAL A 183 0.11 -22.01 -7.69
N LYS A 184 -0.67 -21.07 -8.21
CA LYS A 184 -2.02 -20.74 -7.76
C LYS A 184 -2.96 -20.83 -8.95
N GLY A 185 -4.13 -21.43 -8.73
CA GLY A 185 -5.17 -21.55 -9.75
C GLY A 185 -6.54 -21.42 -9.12
N GLN A 186 -7.43 -20.68 -9.78
CA GLN A 186 -8.84 -20.65 -9.37
C GLN A 186 -9.50 -21.96 -9.80
N MET A 187 -10.22 -22.60 -8.89
CA MET A 187 -10.99 -23.81 -9.17
C MET A 187 -12.29 -23.77 -8.37
N LEU A 188 -13.43 -23.96 -9.05
CA LEU A 188 -14.75 -23.76 -8.43
C LEU A 188 -14.82 -22.37 -7.74
N ASN A 189 -15.34 -22.35 -6.51
CA ASN A 189 -15.45 -21.14 -5.67
C ASN A 189 -14.22 -20.93 -4.76
N GLY A 190 -13.09 -21.57 -5.05
CA GLY A 190 -11.90 -21.51 -4.20
C GLY A 190 -10.59 -21.35 -4.96
N LEU A 191 -9.52 -21.12 -4.20
CA LEU A 191 -8.16 -20.96 -4.72
C LEU A 191 -7.35 -22.21 -4.39
N CYS A 192 -6.91 -22.93 -5.42
CA CYS A 192 -5.93 -24.00 -5.29
C CYS A 192 -4.53 -23.40 -5.24
N THR A 193 -3.69 -23.90 -4.35
CA THR A 193 -2.27 -23.59 -4.31
C THR A 193 -1.46 -24.87 -4.18
N ALA A 194 -0.52 -25.08 -5.10
CA ALA A 194 0.50 -26.12 -5.01
C ALA A 194 1.80 -25.44 -4.62
N GLN A 195 2.37 -25.80 -3.47
CA GLN A 195 3.63 -25.27 -2.98
C GLN A 195 4.63 -26.43 -2.92
N PHE A 196 5.72 -26.30 -3.65
CA PHE A 196 6.80 -27.27 -3.71
C PHE A 196 8.03 -26.69 -3.02
N ASN A 197 8.73 -27.49 -2.24
CA ASN A 197 9.98 -27.13 -1.62
C ASN A 197 10.88 -28.37 -1.51
N ASP A 198 11.90 -28.43 -2.35
CA ASP A 198 12.85 -29.54 -2.47
C ASP A 198 12.18 -30.88 -2.81
N GLU A 199 11.70 -31.64 -1.83
CA GLU A 199 10.99 -32.90 -2.05
C GLU A 199 9.53 -32.86 -1.57
N ASP A 200 9.16 -31.82 -0.84
CA ASP A 200 7.84 -31.68 -0.25
C ASP A 200 6.89 -30.91 -1.18
N LEU A 201 5.74 -31.51 -1.47
CA LEU A 201 4.63 -30.88 -2.19
C LEU A 201 3.42 -30.71 -1.28
N LYS A 202 3.11 -29.46 -0.93
CA LYS A 202 1.91 -29.09 -0.19
C LYS A 202 0.82 -28.58 -1.12
N LEU A 203 -0.26 -29.35 -1.22
CA LEU A 203 -1.48 -28.96 -1.92
C LEU A 203 -2.45 -28.35 -0.91
N ARG A 204 -3.05 -27.21 -1.25
CA ARG A 204 -4.01 -26.52 -0.39
C ARG A 204 -5.13 -25.93 -1.24
N TYR A 205 -6.37 -26.17 -0.84
CA TYR A 205 -7.55 -25.52 -1.40
C TYR A 205 -8.05 -24.50 -0.39
N ALA A 206 -8.37 -23.29 -0.83
CA ALA A 206 -8.91 -22.24 0.04
C ALA A 206 -10.28 -21.81 -0.47
N TYR A 207 -11.33 -22.29 0.18
CA TYR A 207 -12.69 -21.77 0.02
C TYR A 207 -12.92 -20.62 0.98
N LYS A 208 -13.62 -19.58 0.51
CA LYS A 208 -13.98 -18.43 1.34
C LYS A 208 -15.28 -17.81 0.88
N ASP A 209 -16.17 -17.56 1.83
CA ASP A 209 -17.37 -16.73 1.66
C ASP A 209 -17.33 -15.52 2.64
N ALA A 210 -18.48 -14.88 2.86
CA ALA A 210 -18.62 -13.71 3.71
C ALA A 210 -18.30 -14.00 5.19
N GLU A 211 -18.65 -15.20 5.67
CA GLU A 211 -18.59 -15.55 7.08
C GLU A 211 -17.54 -16.61 7.39
N LEU A 212 -17.11 -17.38 6.41
CA LEU A 212 -16.32 -18.59 6.61
C LEU A 212 -15.16 -18.69 5.61
N SER A 213 -14.07 -19.29 6.05
CA SER A 213 -13.01 -19.79 5.18
C SER A 213 -12.64 -21.19 5.61
N PHE A 214 -12.66 -22.12 4.67
CA PHE A 214 -12.27 -23.50 4.89
C PHE A 214 -11.10 -23.84 3.96
N ILE A 215 -10.03 -24.35 4.57
CA ILE A 215 -8.73 -24.46 3.92
C ILE A 215 -8.12 -25.83 4.20
N PRO A 216 -8.58 -26.90 3.52
CA PRO A 216 -7.94 -28.20 3.61
C PRO A 216 -6.60 -28.20 2.89
N SER A 217 -5.67 -29.00 3.37
CA SER A 217 -4.37 -29.22 2.77
C SER A 217 -3.87 -30.65 2.97
N ILE A 218 -3.08 -31.11 2.01
CA ILE A 218 -2.33 -32.35 2.07
C ILE A 218 -0.87 -32.08 1.69
N SER A 219 0.07 -32.68 2.40
CA SER A 219 1.49 -32.67 2.07
C SER A 219 1.91 -34.02 1.50
N LEU A 220 2.72 -34.03 0.45
CA LEU A 220 3.30 -35.20 -0.19
C LEU A 220 4.82 -35.12 -0.09
N PRO A 221 5.55 -36.24 0.04
CA PRO A 221 5.04 -37.62 0.01
C PRO A 221 4.46 -38.14 1.33
N SER A 222 4.54 -37.36 2.41
CA SER A 222 4.09 -37.77 3.76
C SER A 222 2.60 -38.14 3.85
N ASN A 223 1.79 -37.72 2.87
CA ASN A 223 0.33 -37.78 2.88
C ASN A 223 -0.31 -37.07 4.07
N ALA A 224 0.43 -36.16 4.71
CA ALA A 224 -0.02 -35.52 5.93
C ALA A 224 -1.19 -34.57 5.66
N VAL A 225 -2.30 -34.73 6.37
CA VAL A 225 -3.53 -33.97 6.14
C VAL A 225 -3.72 -32.94 7.24
N ALA A 226 -4.16 -31.74 6.86
CA ALA A 226 -4.52 -30.68 7.79
C ALA A 226 -5.68 -29.85 7.25
N PHE A 227 -6.37 -29.12 8.13
CA PHE A 227 -7.30 -28.08 7.71
C PHE A 227 -7.14 -26.83 8.55
N ALA A 228 -7.35 -25.68 7.91
CA ALA A 228 -7.60 -24.42 8.62
C ALA A 228 -9.06 -24.01 8.40
N PHE A 229 -9.69 -23.56 9.48
CA PHE A 229 -11.04 -23.05 9.51
C PHE A 229 -11.01 -21.63 10.07
N LYS A 230 -11.76 -20.72 9.45
CA LYS A 230 -11.93 -19.35 9.96
C LYS A 230 -13.39 -18.98 9.91
N ARG A 231 -13.95 -18.50 11.01
CA ARG A 231 -15.33 -18.04 11.12
C ARG A 231 -15.38 -16.60 11.60
N GLN A 232 -16.02 -15.75 10.84
CA GLN A 232 -16.45 -14.42 11.27
C GLN A 232 -17.74 -14.59 12.07
N ILE A 233 -17.65 -14.43 13.40
CA ILE A 233 -18.79 -14.59 14.32
C ILE A 233 -19.65 -13.32 14.33
N SER A 234 -19.01 -12.17 14.17
CA SER A 234 -19.63 -10.85 14.03
C SER A 234 -18.65 -9.95 13.27
N PRO A 235 -19.01 -8.75 12.79
CA PRO A 235 -18.08 -7.89 12.03
C PRO A 235 -16.72 -7.65 12.70
N ASN A 236 -16.69 -7.64 14.04
CA ASN A 236 -15.47 -7.42 14.83
C ASN A 236 -14.83 -8.71 15.37
N ASN A 237 -15.54 -9.84 15.31
CA ASN A 237 -15.17 -11.09 15.97
C ASN A 237 -14.81 -12.16 14.95
N LYS A 238 -13.61 -12.72 15.07
CA LYS A 238 -13.15 -13.80 14.21
C LYS A 238 -12.49 -14.90 15.02
N LEU A 239 -12.94 -16.12 14.79
CA LEU A 239 -12.27 -17.34 15.24
C LEU A 239 -11.47 -17.93 14.08
N SER A 240 -10.25 -18.37 14.36
CA SER A 240 -9.43 -19.18 13.46
C SER A 240 -9.04 -20.46 14.20
N TYR A 241 -9.13 -21.59 13.52
CA TYR A 241 -8.76 -22.89 14.02
C TYR A 241 -7.90 -23.58 12.97
N TRP A 242 -6.91 -24.35 13.40
CA TRP A 242 -6.10 -25.18 12.54
C TRP A 242 -5.88 -26.52 13.21
N TYR A 243 -5.89 -27.59 12.43
CA TYR A 243 -5.73 -28.95 12.92
C TYR A 243 -4.94 -29.78 11.90
N ASN A 244 -4.01 -30.58 12.42
CA ASN A 244 -3.23 -31.56 11.69
C ASN A 244 -3.63 -32.96 12.17
N PHE A 245 -4.02 -33.82 11.22
CA PHE A 245 -4.55 -35.15 11.54
C PHE A 245 -3.44 -36.12 11.95
N ASP A 246 -2.21 -35.97 11.44
CA ASP A 246 -1.13 -36.91 11.69
C ASP A 246 -0.50 -36.70 13.07
N SER A 247 -0.22 -35.44 13.41
CA SER A 247 0.40 -35.07 14.69
C SER A 247 -0.62 -34.89 15.82
N ASN A 248 -1.93 -34.85 15.51
CA ASN A 248 -2.98 -34.40 16.42
C ASN A 248 -2.76 -32.99 16.99
N THR A 249 -1.90 -32.19 16.35
CA THR A 249 -1.65 -30.82 16.77
C THR A 249 -2.70 -29.88 16.20
N TRP A 250 -3.10 -28.93 17.03
CA TRP A 250 -4.09 -27.92 16.73
C TRP A 250 -3.73 -26.57 17.33
N SER A 251 -4.27 -25.52 16.74
CA SER A 251 -4.22 -24.17 17.29
C SER A 251 -5.55 -23.45 17.10
N ALA A 252 -5.88 -22.60 18.06
CA ALA A 252 -7.07 -21.76 18.02
C ALA A 252 -6.68 -20.31 18.29
N VAL A 253 -7.22 -19.38 17.52
CA VAL A 253 -6.97 -17.95 17.68
C VAL A 253 -8.28 -17.19 17.56
N TYR A 254 -8.65 -16.53 18.63
CA TYR A 254 -9.70 -15.52 18.65
C TYR A 254 -9.10 -14.14 18.34
N LYS A 255 -9.79 -13.36 17.52
CA LYS A 255 -9.46 -11.97 17.20
C LYS A 255 -10.70 -11.11 17.42
N HIS A 256 -10.53 -10.04 18.20
CA HIS A 256 -11.50 -8.96 18.33
C HIS A 256 -10.87 -7.64 17.85
N THR A 257 -11.56 -6.93 16.96
CA THR A 257 -11.18 -5.59 16.53
C THR A 257 -12.08 -4.56 17.24
N TYR A 258 -11.50 -3.60 17.95
CA TYR A 258 -12.22 -2.45 18.51
C TYR A 258 -11.96 -1.22 17.63
N GLY A 259 -12.97 -0.80 16.87
CA GLY A 259 -12.87 0.35 15.97
C GLY A 259 -11.77 0.16 14.92
N LYS A 260 -10.95 1.20 14.70
CA LYS A 260 -9.82 1.13 13.76
C LYS A 260 -8.49 0.93 14.46
N ASP A 261 -8.35 1.33 15.72
CA ASP A 261 -7.03 1.52 16.33
C ASP A 261 -6.61 0.37 17.25
N TYR A 262 -7.51 -0.56 17.58
CA TYR A 262 -7.23 -1.57 18.57
C TYR A 262 -7.62 -2.96 18.09
N LYS A 263 -6.75 -3.92 18.37
CA LYS A 263 -7.01 -5.33 18.08
C LYS A 263 -6.49 -6.20 19.19
N PHE A 264 -7.41 -6.92 19.80
CA PHE A 264 -7.11 -7.97 20.73
C PHE A 264 -7.06 -9.31 20.00
N LYS A 265 -6.09 -10.13 20.36
CA LYS A 265 -6.03 -11.53 19.97
C LYS A 265 -5.73 -12.38 21.19
N ALA A 266 -6.33 -13.54 21.26
CA ALA A 266 -5.92 -14.59 22.19
C ALA A 266 -5.86 -15.90 21.43
N GLY A 267 -4.89 -16.73 21.74
CA GLY A 267 -4.75 -18.02 21.09
C GLY A 267 -4.04 -19.04 21.95
N TYR A 268 -4.12 -20.28 21.50
CA TYR A 268 -3.41 -21.41 22.05
C TYR A 268 -2.88 -22.25 20.91
N ASP A 269 -1.66 -22.76 21.09
CA ASP A 269 -1.00 -23.68 20.18
C ASP A 269 -0.59 -24.93 20.96
N SER A 270 -1.10 -26.09 20.54
CA SER A 270 -0.86 -27.37 21.23
C SER A 270 0.51 -27.98 20.92
N GLU A 271 1.15 -27.62 19.82
CA GLU A 271 2.47 -28.16 19.45
C GLU A 271 3.54 -27.64 20.42
N VAL A 272 3.48 -26.35 20.73
CA VAL A 272 4.37 -25.70 21.71
C VAL A 272 3.73 -25.56 23.10
N ARG A 273 2.49 -26.05 23.26
CA ARG A 273 1.70 -25.99 24.50
C ARG A 273 1.68 -24.59 25.11
N LEU A 274 1.42 -23.58 24.28
CA LEU A 274 1.55 -22.17 24.65
C LEU A 274 0.23 -21.41 24.45
N GLY A 275 -0.27 -20.83 25.54
CA GLY A 275 -1.31 -19.82 25.49
C GLY A 275 -0.70 -18.44 25.28
N TRP A 276 -1.35 -17.58 24.49
CA TRP A 276 -0.91 -16.20 24.32
C TRP A 276 -2.07 -15.24 24.14
N ALA A 277 -1.86 -13.99 24.55
CA ALA A 277 -2.77 -12.89 24.30
C ALA A 277 -1.98 -11.69 23.81
N SER A 278 -2.50 -10.95 22.83
CA SER A 278 -1.85 -9.74 22.35
C SER A 278 -2.81 -8.59 22.11
N LEU A 279 -2.39 -7.39 22.50
CA LEU A 279 -3.07 -6.14 22.20
C LEU A 279 -2.23 -5.33 21.22
N TRP A 280 -2.81 -5.06 20.05
CA TRP A 280 -2.27 -4.16 19.04
C TRP A 280 -2.88 -2.78 19.20
N VAL A 281 -2.02 -1.76 19.14
CA VAL A 281 -2.38 -0.34 19.15
C VAL A 281 -1.88 0.33 17.87
N GLY A 282 -2.80 0.90 17.10
CA GLY A 282 -2.60 1.66 15.86
C GLY A 282 -3.50 1.20 14.69
N ASP A 283 -3.98 2.16 13.88
CA ASP A 283 -4.89 2.00 12.74
C ASP A 283 -4.71 0.69 11.92
N GLU A 284 -5.76 -0.14 11.91
CA GLU A 284 -5.87 -1.45 11.25
C GLU A 284 -5.95 -1.33 9.73
N GLY A 285 -6.63 -0.30 9.21
CA GLY A 285 -6.75 -0.04 7.77
C GLY A 285 -5.55 0.72 7.19
N GLY A 286 -4.81 1.39 8.08
CA GLY A 286 -3.66 2.18 7.73
C GLY A 286 -2.41 1.37 7.43
N LYS A 287 -1.81 1.64 6.26
CA LYS A 287 -0.36 1.44 6.10
C LYS A 287 0.32 2.25 7.22
N ALA A 288 1.53 1.89 7.66
CA ALA A 288 2.32 2.77 8.54
C ALA A 288 2.56 4.19 7.98
N LYS A 289 2.03 4.53 6.79
CA LYS A 289 1.90 5.87 6.21
C LYS A 289 0.83 6.74 6.89
N THR A 290 -0.26 6.15 7.37
CA THR A 290 -1.49 6.87 7.76
C THR A 290 -1.81 6.74 9.24
N ALA A 291 -1.14 5.86 9.98
CA ALA A 291 -1.26 5.78 11.43
C ALA A 291 -0.68 7.04 12.10
N PRO A 292 -1.28 7.54 13.20
CA PRO A 292 -0.70 8.62 14.01
C PRO A 292 0.76 8.31 14.32
N MET A 293 1.67 9.26 14.05
CA MET A 293 3.12 9.10 14.21
C MET A 293 3.78 7.94 13.43
N LYS A 294 3.11 7.27 12.47
CA LYS A 294 3.69 6.15 11.68
C LYS A 294 4.22 4.99 12.55
N MET A 295 3.58 4.73 13.69
CA MET A 295 4.01 3.73 14.67
C MET A 295 2.90 2.69 14.93
N LYS A 296 3.30 1.44 15.21
CA LYS A 296 2.42 0.39 15.75
C LYS A 296 3.12 -0.27 16.93
N VAL A 297 2.35 -0.53 17.98
CA VAL A 297 2.84 -1.24 19.17
C VAL A 297 1.97 -2.46 19.37
N GLN A 298 2.61 -3.58 19.71
CA GLN A 298 1.95 -4.80 20.15
C GLN A 298 2.49 -5.14 21.53
N PHE A 299 1.61 -5.42 22.48
CA PHE A 299 1.94 -6.10 23.73
C PHE A 299 1.46 -7.54 23.60
N MET A 300 2.27 -8.51 24.00
CA MET A 300 1.93 -9.93 23.96
C MET A 300 2.31 -10.60 25.27
N LEU A 301 1.35 -11.23 25.95
CA LEU A 301 1.59 -12.13 27.06
C LEU A 301 1.65 -13.56 26.53
N GLN A 302 2.69 -14.29 26.88
CA GLN A 302 2.87 -15.71 26.61
C GLN A 302 2.82 -16.48 27.93
N VAL A 303 2.06 -17.57 27.97
CA VAL A 303 1.86 -18.40 29.16
C VAL A 303 2.01 -19.87 28.76
N PRO A 304 3.17 -20.48 29.03
CA PRO A 304 3.37 -21.91 28.80
C PRO A 304 2.41 -22.74 29.65
N GLN A 305 1.89 -23.83 29.07
CA GLN A 305 0.94 -24.71 29.76
C GLN A 305 1.60 -25.48 30.90
N ASP A 306 2.87 -25.86 30.72
CA ASP A 306 3.61 -26.70 31.68
C ASP A 306 4.22 -25.92 32.84
N ASP A 307 4.52 -24.63 32.63
CA ASP A 307 5.11 -23.78 33.64
C ASP A 307 4.59 -22.35 33.52
N ILE A 308 3.55 -22.06 34.29
CA ILE A 308 2.93 -20.73 34.33
C ILE A 308 3.92 -19.67 34.86
N MET A 309 4.90 -20.07 35.69
CA MET A 309 5.88 -19.13 36.26
C MET A 309 6.85 -18.63 35.21
N SER A 310 7.04 -19.38 34.12
CA SER A 310 7.81 -18.97 32.94
C SER A 310 7.06 -18.03 31.99
N SER A 311 5.90 -17.48 32.39
CA SER A 311 5.17 -16.51 31.59
C SER A 311 6.00 -15.27 31.26
N ALA A 312 5.90 -14.80 30.02
CA ALA A 312 6.69 -13.68 29.50
C ALA A 312 5.79 -12.60 28.90
N LEU A 313 6.12 -11.33 29.19
CA LEU A 313 5.49 -10.18 28.56
C LEU A 313 6.43 -9.61 27.49
N MET A 314 5.97 -9.65 26.25
CA MET A 314 6.69 -9.22 25.07
C MET A 314 6.09 -7.94 24.51
N PHE A 315 6.91 -7.12 23.87
CA PHE A 315 6.44 -5.98 23.13
C PHE A 315 7.17 -5.82 21.80
N LEU A 316 6.39 -5.59 20.75
CA LEU A 316 6.89 -5.30 19.41
C LEU A 316 6.57 -3.85 19.08
N VAL A 317 7.60 -3.07 18.78
CA VAL A 317 7.45 -1.67 18.36
C VAL A 317 7.90 -1.53 16.92
N LYS A 318 6.98 -1.13 16.05
CA LYS A 318 7.24 -0.90 14.63
C LYS A 318 7.09 0.58 14.31
N LYS A 319 8.21 1.23 13.97
CA LYS A 319 8.27 2.65 13.61
C LYS A 319 8.74 2.82 12.17
N ARG A 320 8.05 3.68 11.42
CA ARG A 320 8.45 4.03 10.06
C ARG A 320 8.91 5.48 9.96
N TRP A 321 10.02 5.66 9.26
CA TRP A 321 10.61 6.95 8.89
C TRP A 321 10.60 7.08 7.36
N ASP A 322 10.05 8.17 6.84
CA ASP A 322 10.13 8.50 5.42
C ASP A 322 11.14 9.65 5.31
N ILE A 323 12.25 9.40 4.62
CA ILE A 323 13.33 10.38 4.42
C ILE A 323 13.15 10.92 3.00
N LEU A 324 12.90 12.23 2.88
CA LEU A 324 12.82 12.95 1.62
C LEU A 324 14.21 13.30 1.12
#